data_AF-A0A2N3XR06-F1
#
_entry.id   AF-A0A2N3XR06-F1
#
_cell.length_a   1.000
_cell.length_b   1.000
_cell.length_c   1.000
_cell.angle_alpha   90.00
_cell.angle_beta   90.00
_cell.angle_gamma   90.00
#
_symmetry.space_group_name_H-M   'P 1'
#
loop_
_entity.id
_entity.type
_entity.pdbx_description
1 polymer ?
#
loop_
_entity_poly.entity_id
_entity_poly.type
_entity_poly.pdbx_seq_one_letter_code
_entity_poly.pdbx_strand_id
1 'polypeptide(L)' 'MDNIDHEWLGRELGLVYEELSRMFPATPQAQVSAALDAAAAEFIPSARVANYLPIPIRRRAQHNLTRATPTSGTGHRTLA' A
#
# COMPACT_ATOMS: atom_id res chain seq x y z
N MET A 1 -12.67 25.19 5.78
CA MET A 1 -11.65 24.66 4.86
C MET A 1 -10.73 23.80 5.68
N ASP A 2 -11.01 22.50 5.71
CA ASP A 2 -10.21 21.53 6.44
C ASP A 2 -8.86 21.38 5.74
N ASN A 3 -7.84 22.03 6.30
CA ASN A 3 -6.48 21.95 5.80
C ASN A 3 -5.96 20.56 6.18
N ILE A 4 -5.83 19.67 5.20
CA ILE A 4 -5.12 18.41 5.41
C ILE A 4 -3.71 18.78 5.86
N ASP A 5 -3.32 18.30 7.04
CA ASP A 5 -1.95 18.46 7.53
C ASP A 5 -1.04 17.60 6.64
N HIS A 6 -0.48 18.24 5.62
CA HIS A 6 0.38 17.62 4.62
C HIS A 6 1.66 17.06 5.24
N GLU A 7 2.12 17.61 6.38
CA GLU A 7 3.28 17.10 7.10
C GLU A 7 2.95 15.79 7.83
N TRP A 8 1.81 15.74 8.52
CA TRP A 8 1.32 14.50 9.12
C TRP A 8 1.09 13.41 8.07
N LEU A 9 0.42 13.74 6.96
CA LEU A 9 0.12 12.79 5.90
C LEU A 9 1.42 12.25 5.26
N GLY A 10 2.39 13.12 5.00
CA GLY A 10 3.70 12.70 4.47
C GLY A 10 4.44 11.76 5.42
N ARG A 11 4.39 12.02 6.73
CA ARG A 11 4.99 11.16 7.76
C ARG A 11 4.32 9.78 7.79
N GLU A 12 2.99 9.72 7.80
CA GLU A 12 2.25 8.46 7.85
C GLU A 12 2.48 7.61 6.59
N LEU A 13 2.49 8.24 5.40
CA LEU A 13 2.81 7.56 4.15
C LEU A 13 4.25 7.01 4.16
N GLY A 14 5.19 7.75 4.75
CA GLY A 14 6.56 7.28 4.96
C GLY A 14 6.64 6.02 5.84
N LEU A 15 5.87 5.99 6.95
CA LEU A 15 5.80 4.80 7.82
C LEU A 15 5.21 3.58 7.08
N VAL A 16 4.16 3.79 6.28
CA VAL A 16 3.55 2.73 5.48
C VAL A 16 4.52 2.23 4.41
N TYR A 17 5.26 3.13 3.75
CA TYR A 17 6.30 2.77 2.78
C TYR A 17 7.37 1.86 3.40
N GLU A 18 7.87 2.24 4.58
CA GLU A 18 8.87 1.44 5.28
C GLU A 18 8.33 0.06 5.69
N GLU A 19 7.09 0.01 6.20
CA GLU A 19 6.45 -1.26 6.58
C GLU A 19 6.29 -2.18 5.37
N LEU A 20 5.79 -1.66 4.23
CA LEU A 20 5.65 -2.40 2.99
C LEU A 20 7.01 -2.88 2.44
N SER A 21 8.03 -2.02 2.49
CA SER A 21 9.38 -2.39 2.06
C SER A 21 9.98 -3.52 2.90
N ARG A 22 9.69 -3.56 4.20
CA ARG A 22 10.12 -4.66 5.10
C ARG A 22 9.33 -5.94 4.86
N MET A 23 8.03 -5.85 4.55
CA MET A 23 7.20 -7.01 4.25
C MET A 23 7.49 -7.63 2.87
N PHE A 24 7.90 -6.81 1.91
CA PHE A 24 8.19 -7.21 0.54
C PHE A 24 9.64 -6.89 0.14
N PRO A 25 10.65 -7.49 0.81
CA PRO A 25 12.05 -7.16 0.58
C PRO A 25 12.56 -7.58 -0.81
N ALA A 26 11.87 -8.52 -1.48
CA ALA A 26 12.17 -8.95 -2.84
C ALA A 26 11.54 -8.04 -3.92
N THR A 27 10.64 -7.13 -3.53
CA THR A 27 9.98 -6.21 -4.45
C THR A 27 10.82 -4.94 -4.61
N PRO A 28 11.10 -4.49 -5.85
CA PRO A 28 11.81 -3.24 -6.06
C PRO A 28 11.11 -2.07 -5.37
N GLN A 29 11.88 -1.22 -4.70
CA GLN A 29 11.36 -0.04 -3.98
C GLN A 29 10.47 0.85 -4.85
N ALA A 30 10.79 0.99 -6.14
CA ALA A 30 9.96 1.73 -7.09
C ALA A 30 8.54 1.16 -7.25
N GLN A 31 8.38 -0.17 -7.19
CA GLN A 31 7.06 -0.82 -7.25
C GLN A 31 6.29 -0.65 -5.94
N VAL A 32 6.99 -0.67 -4.80
CA VAL A 32 6.38 -0.38 -3.49
C VAL A 32 5.89 1.06 -3.43
N SER A 33 6.70 2.02 -3.92
CA SER A 33 6.31 3.43 -4.05
C SER A 33 5.09 3.59 -4.95
N ALA A 34 5.10 2.99 -6.14
CA ALA A 34 3.98 3.09 -7.08
C ALA A 34 2.68 2.48 -6.52
N ALA A 35 2.77 1.38 -5.76
CA ALA A 35 1.61 0.78 -5.11
C ALA A 35 1.06 1.66 -3.98
N LEU A 36 1.93 2.35 -3.25
CA LEU A 36 1.56 3.30 -2.21
C LEU A 36 0.91 4.55 -2.82
N ASP A 37 1.50 5.12 -3.87
CA ASP A 37 0.96 6.31 -4.56
C ASP A 37 -0.42 6.03 -5.17
N ALA A 38 -0.59 4.86 -5.79
CA ALA A 38 -1.89 4.44 -6.34
C ALA A 38 -2.95 4.29 -5.23
N ALA A 39 -2.57 3.71 -4.08
CA ALA A 39 -3.47 3.59 -2.94
C ALA A 39 -3.78 4.96 -2.31
N ALA A 40 -2.78 5.83 -2.17
CA ALA A 40 -2.96 7.18 -1.66
C ALA A 40 -3.90 8.00 -2.57
N ALA A 41 -3.72 7.94 -3.89
CA ALA A 41 -4.59 8.60 -4.86
C ALA A 41 -6.04 8.09 -4.84
N GLU A 42 -6.28 6.84 -4.43
CA GLU A 42 -7.63 6.26 -4.29
C GLU A 42 -8.36 6.83 -3.05
N PHE A 43 -7.64 7.10 -1.96
CA PHE A 43 -8.26 7.51 -0.69
C PHE A 43 -8.14 9.01 -0.36
N ILE A 44 -7.11 9.71 -0.83
CA ILE A 44 -6.91 11.15 -0.58
C ILE A 44 -8.10 12.01 -1.09
N PRO A 45 -8.68 11.79 -2.28
CA PRO A 45 -9.80 12.59 -2.77
C PRO A 45 -11.10 12.39 -1.95
N SER A 46 -11.28 11.21 -1.37
CA SER A 46 -12.46 10.86 -0.55
C SER A 46 -12.27 11.15 0.93
N ALA A 47 -11.04 11.37 1.37
CA ALA A 47 -10.72 11.60 2.76
C ALA A 47 -10.77 13.08 3.10
N ARG A 48 -11.99 13.59 3.16
CA ARG A 48 -12.29 14.66 4.09
C ARG A 48 -12.02 14.14 5.50
N VAL A 49 -10.89 14.55 6.08
CA VAL A 49 -10.69 14.58 7.53
C VAL A 49 -10.87 13.20 8.20
N ALA A 50 -9.89 12.33 8.10
CA ALA A 50 -9.87 11.18 9.01
C ALA A 50 -8.43 10.80 9.36
N ASN A 51 -8.12 10.87 10.66
CA ASN A 51 -7.00 10.21 11.36
C ASN A 51 -6.87 8.69 11.05
N TYR A 52 -7.71 8.15 10.17
CA TYR A 52 -7.83 6.73 9.82
C TYR A 52 -7.38 6.42 8.39
N LEU A 53 -7.00 7.41 7.58
CA LEU A 53 -6.50 7.26 6.20
C LEU A 53 -5.36 6.25 6.00
N PRO A 54 -4.38 6.12 6.91
CA PRO A 54 -3.25 5.20 6.70
C PRO A 54 -3.68 3.73 6.63
N ILE A 55 -4.74 3.36 7.34
CA ILE A 55 -5.24 1.98 7.44
C ILE A 55 -5.78 1.44 6.10
N PRO A 56 -6.73 2.10 5.40
CA PRO A 56 -7.22 1.65 4.10
C PRO A 56 -6.14 1.74 3.01
N ILE A 57 -5.29 2.78 3.03
CA ILE A 57 -4.16 2.92 2.08
C ILE A 57 -3.22 1.71 2.21
N ARG A 58 -2.83 1.36 3.44
CA ARG A 58 -1.99 0.17 3.69
C ARG A 58 -2.63 -1.10 3.16
N ARG A 59 -3.90 -1.37 3.50
CA ARG A 59 -4.59 -2.61 3.06
C ARG A 59 -4.64 -2.70 1.53
N ARG A 60 -4.86 -1.58 0.85
CA ARG A 60 -4.96 -1.54 -0.61
C ARG A 60 -3.60 -1.72 -1.28
N ALA A 61 -2.57 -1.05 -0.77
CA ALA A 61 -1.20 -1.23 -1.25
C ALA A 61 -0.75 -2.69 -1.09
N GLN A 62 -1.01 -3.31 0.06
CA GLN A 62 -0.73 -4.72 0.30
C GLN A 62 -1.47 -5.63 -0.69
N HIS A 63 -2.76 -5.41 -0.92
CA HIS A 63 -3.54 -6.20 -1.89
C HIS A 63 -2.99 -6.08 -3.31
N ASN A 64 -2.57 -4.88 -3.73
CA ASN A 64 -1.98 -4.66 -5.05
C ASN A 64 -0.64 -5.37 -5.19
N LEU A 65 0.20 -5.33 -4.14
CA LEU A 65 1.47 -6.04 -4.11
C LEU A 65 1.27 -7.55 -4.18
N THR A 66 0.36 -8.12 -3.39
CA THR A 66 0.04 -9.56 -3.42
C THR A 66 -0.46 -10.03 -4.79
N ARG A 67 -1.19 -9.19 -5.54
CA ARG A 67 -1.61 -9.51 -6.92
C ARG A 67 -0.48 -9.35 -7.93
N ALA A 68 0.45 -8.43 -7.70
CA ALA A 68 1.57 -8.15 -8.59
C ALA A 68 2.72 -9.16 -8.43
N THR A 69 2.93 -9.71 -7.22
CA THR A 69 3.77 -10.89 -7.02
C THR A 69 2.96 -12.15 -7.34
N PRO A 70 3.14 -12.80 -8.50
CA PRO A 70 2.65 -14.17 -8.64
C PRO A 70 3.28 -14.98 -7.52
N THR A 71 2.46 -15.61 -6.69
CA THR A 71 2.90 -16.65 -5.78
C THR A 71 3.67 -17.69 -6.59
N SER A 72 4.99 -17.58 -6.62
CA SER A 72 5.88 -18.73 -6.84
C SER A 72 5.69 -19.62 -5.61
N GLY A 73 4.62 -20.42 -5.69
CA GLY A 73 4.12 -21.23 -4.60
C GLY A 73 3.26 -22.35 -5.19
N THR A 74 3.95 -23.34 -5.75
CA THR A 74 3.54 -24.74 -5.72
C THR A 74 2.35 -25.14 -6.60
N GLY A 75 2.69 -25.63 -7.79
CA GLY A 75 1.85 -26.64 -8.43
C GLY A 75 1.74 -27.87 -7.53
N HIS A 76 0.52 -28.31 -7.26
CA HIS A 76 0.10 -29.72 -7.29
C HIS A 76 -1.36 -29.80 -6.86
N ARG A 77 -2.25 -29.82 -7.85
CA ARG A 77 -3.53 -30.52 -7.69
C ARG A 77 -4.04 -30.98 -9.05
N THR A 78 -3.29 -31.89 -9.66
CA THR A 78 -3.86 -32.84 -10.62
C THR A 78 -4.71 -33.81 -9.80
N LEU A 79 -6.03 -33.62 -9.84
CA LEU A 79 -6.96 -34.63 -9.36
C LEU A 79 -7.04 -35.69 -10.46
N ALA A 80 -6.63 -36.91 -10.10
CA ALA A 80 -6.90 -38.14 -10.83
C ALA A 80 -8.40 -38.49 -10.76
#